data_AF-A0A1G1GHV6-F1
#
_entry.id   AF-A0A1G1GHV6-F1
#
_cell.length_a   1.000
_cell.length_b   1.000
_cell.length_c   1.000
_cell.angle_alpha   90.00
_cell.angle_beta   90.00
_cell.angle_gamma   90.00
#
_symmetry.space_group_name_H-M   'P 1'
#
loop_
_entity.id
_entity.type
_entity.pdbx_description
1 polymer ?
#
loop_
_entity_poly.entity_id
_entity_poly.type
_entity_poly.pdbx_seq_one_letter_code
_entity_poly.pdbx_strand_id
1 'polypeptide(L)'
;MTFNQDEYRGPFDPRTVLAYKEHQNPEDKYKIPGLVLDWPRRWRTSRNDDPKKYLDSLNTDQAFAHYYLNTKRFIDYSEKNHDWFMRKESLE
;
A
#
# COMPACT_ATOMS: atom_id res chain seq x y z
N MET A 1 -3.55 17.25 15.95
CA MET A 1 -2.75 16.10 15.51
C MET A 1 -1.41 16.66 15.06
N THR A 2 -0.36 16.49 15.86
CA THR A 2 0.98 17.04 15.57
C THR A 2 1.74 16.00 14.74
N PHE A 3 2.12 16.35 13.52
CA PHE A 3 2.99 15.51 12.70
C PHE A 3 4.41 15.60 13.27
N ASN A 4 4.89 14.52 13.89
CA ASN A 4 6.27 14.45 14.37
C ASN A 4 7.22 14.26 13.18
N GLN A 5 7.90 15.33 12.78
CA GLN A 5 8.79 15.31 11.62
C GLN A 5 10.04 14.46 11.83
N ASP A 6 10.43 14.20 13.08
CA ASP A 6 11.66 13.47 13.41
C ASP A 6 11.54 11.96 13.14
N GLU A 7 10.32 11.39 13.09
CA GLU A 7 10.11 9.99 12.71
C GLU A 7 10.45 9.70 11.22
N TYR A 8 10.54 10.73 10.38
CA TYR A 8 10.73 10.58 8.93
C TYR A 8 12.14 10.94 8.44
N ARG A 9 13.07 11.31 9.34
CA ARG A 9 14.47 11.63 8.99
C ARG A 9 15.41 10.41 8.95
N GLY A 10 14.86 9.19 9.08
CA GLY A 10 15.63 7.95 9.00
C GLY A 10 16.10 7.61 7.57
N PRO A 11 17.09 6.70 7.43
CA PRO A 11 17.44 6.14 6.13
C PRO A 11 16.23 5.45 5.48
N PHE A 12 16.26 5.30 4.16
CA PHE A 12 15.22 4.57 3.44
C PHE A 12 15.03 3.18 4.04
N ASP A 13 13.80 2.91 4.50
CA ASP A 13 13.39 1.61 4.99
C ASP A 13 12.57 0.92 3.89
N PRO A 14 13.04 -0.21 3.32
CA PRO A 14 12.31 -0.94 2.28
C PRO A 14 10.94 -1.42 2.76
N ARG A 15 10.70 -1.44 4.08
CA ARG A 15 9.39 -1.75 4.64
C ARG A 15 8.37 -0.63 4.47
N THR A 16 8.76 0.55 4.01
CA THR A 16 7.84 1.69 3.86
C THR A 16 7.21 1.77 2.48
N VAL A 17 7.72 0.99 1.51
CA VAL A 17 7.26 0.99 0.13
C VAL A 17 6.98 -0.41 -0.37
N LEU A 18 6.19 -0.48 -1.44
CA LEU A 18 5.84 -1.71 -2.11
C LEU A 18 5.68 -1.47 -3.62
N ALA A 19 6.17 -2.39 -4.43
CA ALA A 19 5.93 -2.35 -5.87
C ALA A 19 4.46 -2.69 -6.15
N TYR A 20 3.70 -1.78 -6.75
CA TYR A 20 2.30 -1.98 -7.07
C TYR A 20 1.90 -1.15 -8.27
N LYS A 21 1.44 -1.81 -9.34
CA LYS A 21 1.15 -1.17 -10.63
C LYS A 21 -0.32 -1.12 -11.01
N GLU A 22 -1.20 -1.77 -10.25
CA GLU A 22 -2.62 -1.88 -10.61
C GLU A 22 -3.38 -0.55 -10.56
N HIS A 23 -2.80 0.47 -9.92
CA HIS A 23 -3.34 1.84 -9.92
C HIS A 23 -2.92 2.68 -11.13
N GLN A 24 -1.98 2.19 -11.95
CA GLN A 24 -1.43 2.94 -13.08
C GLN A 24 -2.33 2.81 -14.30
N ASN A 25 -2.33 3.85 -15.12
CA ASN A 25 -2.93 3.78 -16.44
C ASN A 25 -2.27 2.67 -17.26
N PRO A 26 -3.03 1.86 -18.02
CA PRO A 26 -2.49 0.76 -18.81
C PRO A 26 -1.35 1.17 -19.75
N GLU A 27 -1.43 2.37 -20.31
CA GLU A 27 -0.43 2.93 -21.24
C GLU A 27 0.92 3.27 -20.57
N ASP A 28 0.93 3.43 -19.25
CA ASP A 28 2.10 3.86 -18.47
C ASP A 28 2.69 2.74 -17.61
N LYS A 29 2.04 1.57 -17.55
CA LYS A 29 2.39 0.44 -16.67
C LYS A 29 3.82 -0.09 -16.86
N TYR A 30 4.42 0.19 -18.02
CA TYR A 30 5.79 -0.19 -18.39
C TYR A 30 6.80 0.95 -18.30
N LYS A 31 6.34 2.21 -18.20
CA LYS A 31 7.22 3.38 -18.19
C LYS A 31 7.84 3.62 -16.82
N ILE A 32 7.17 3.18 -15.76
CA ILE A 32 7.64 3.33 -14.38
C ILE A 32 7.45 2.03 -13.57
N PRO A 33 8.36 1.69 -12.65
CA PRO A 33 8.30 0.47 -11.85
C PRO A 33 7.10 0.42 -10.89
N GLY A 34 6.46 1.56 -10.60
CA GLY A 34 5.27 1.64 -9.75
C GLY A 34 5.58 1.31 -8.30
N LEU A 35 6.04 2.31 -7.56
CA LEU A 35 6.30 2.22 -6.13
C LEU A 35 5.25 3.03 -5.37
N VAL A 36 4.65 2.43 -4.35
CA VAL A 36 3.63 3.06 -3.51
C VAL A 36 4.04 2.92 -2.04
N LEU A 37 3.54 3.84 -1.21
CA LEU A 37 3.70 3.74 0.25
C LEU A 37 2.90 2.55 0.77
N ASP A 38 3.55 1.67 1.54
CA ASP A 38 2.92 0.52 2.19
C ASP A 38 2.19 0.96 3.47
N TRP A 39 1.21 1.84 3.30
CA TRP A 39 0.37 2.30 4.40
C TRP A 39 -0.39 1.15 5.10
N PRO A 40 -0.82 0.04 4.45
CA PRO A 40 -1.47 -1.06 5.15
C PRO A 40 -0.54 -1.71 6.19
N ARG A 41 0.77 -1.82 5.91
CA ARG A 41 1.74 -2.26 6.92
C ARG A 41 1.78 -1.32 8.12
N ARG A 42 1.81 0.00 7.89
CA ARG A 42 1.77 0.97 8.99
C ARG A 42 0.46 0.87 9.77
N TRP A 43 -0.66 0.59 9.10
CA TRP A 43 -1.94 0.35 9.77
C TRP A 43 -1.85 -0.84 10.72
N ARG A 44 -1.39 -2.01 10.24
CA ARG A 44 -1.25 -3.24 11.06
C ARG A 44 -0.34 -3.07 12.28
N THR A 45 0.64 -2.16 12.21
CA THR A 45 1.58 -1.90 13.31
C THR A 45 1.12 -0.82 14.28
N SER A 46 0.28 0.11 13.84
CA SER A 46 -0.22 1.23 14.66
C SER A 46 -1.63 1.03 15.20
N ARG A 47 -2.40 0.10 14.62
CA ARG A 47 -3.79 -0.20 14.96
C ARG A 47 -3.99 -1.73 15.02
N ASN A 48 -4.85 -2.18 15.92
CA ASN A 48 -5.17 -3.61 16.12
C ASN A 48 -6.44 -4.05 15.35
N ASP A 49 -6.76 -3.40 14.24
CA ASP A 49 -7.97 -3.67 13.46
C ASP A 49 -7.70 -3.79 11.95
N ASP A 50 -8.66 -4.41 11.25
CA ASP A 50 -8.59 -4.60 9.80
C ASP A 50 -9.01 -3.29 9.08
N PRO A 51 -8.12 -2.63 8.32
CA PRO A 51 -8.44 -1.41 7.59
C PRO A 51 -9.60 -1.60 6.59
N LYS A 52 -9.85 -2.82 6.10
CA LYS A 52 -10.95 -3.08 5.16
C LYS A 52 -12.32 -2.78 5.77
N LYS A 53 -12.48 -2.99 7.09
CA LYS A 53 -13.74 -2.70 7.80
C LYS A 53 -14.08 -1.20 7.76
N TYR A 54 -13.07 -0.34 7.85
CA TYR A 54 -13.26 1.10 7.70
C TYR A 54 -13.59 1.48 6.27
N LEU A 55 -12.91 0.86 5.29
CA LEU A 55 -13.23 1.09 3.87
C LEU A 55 -14.68 0.68 3.54
N ASP A 56 -15.19 -0.39 4.17
CA ASP A 56 -16.60 -0.76 4.04
C ASP A 56 -17.55 0.32 4.57
N SER A 57 -17.21 0.96 5.70
CA SER A 57 -18.03 2.05 6.25
C SER A 57 -18.00 3.33 5.39
N LEU A 58 -16.92 3.54 4.62
CA LEU A 58 -16.77 4.70 3.73
C LEU A 58 -17.41 4.47 2.36
N ASN A 59 -17.63 3.21 1.97
CA ASN A 59 -18.23 2.84 0.70
C ASN A 59 -19.76 3.01 0.73
N THR A 60 -20.21 4.25 0.80
CA THR A 60 -21.65 4.60 0.90
C THR A 60 -22.32 4.77 -0.46
N ASP A 61 -21.56 5.01 -1.52
CA ASP A 61 -22.04 5.23 -2.88
C ASP A 61 -21.46 4.19 -3.85
N GLN A 62 -22.35 3.38 -4.44
CA GLN A 62 -21.98 2.32 -5.38
C GLN A 62 -21.25 2.85 -6.63
N ALA A 63 -21.52 4.08 -7.07
CA ALA A 63 -20.83 4.66 -8.23
C ALA A 63 -19.30 4.72 -8.02
N PHE A 64 -18.87 4.86 -6.76
CA PHE A 64 -17.46 4.99 -6.38
C PHE A 64 -16.88 3.72 -5.73
N ALA A 65 -17.64 2.62 -5.69
CA ALA A 65 -17.24 1.37 -5.03
C ALA A 65 -15.91 0.80 -5.54
N HIS A 66 -15.60 1.04 -6.83
CA HIS A 66 -14.38 0.58 -7.47
C HIS A 66 -13.10 1.12 -6.80
N TYR A 67 -13.11 2.35 -6.28
CA TYR A 67 -11.97 2.90 -5.55
C TYR A 67 -11.68 2.08 -4.28
N TYR A 68 -12.71 1.81 -3.48
CA TYR A 68 -12.59 1.02 -2.27
C TYR A 68 -12.19 -0.43 -2.56
N LEU A 69 -12.75 -1.04 -3.61
CA LEU A 69 -12.37 -2.38 -4.07
C LEU A 69 -10.88 -2.45 -4.43
N ASN A 70 -10.36 -1.46 -5.16
CA ASN A 70 -8.95 -1.39 -5.50
C ASN A 70 -8.07 -1.21 -4.26
N THR A 71 -8.49 -0.36 -3.32
CA THR A 71 -7.78 -0.19 -2.04
C THR A 71 -7.74 -1.49 -1.24
N LYS A 72 -8.83 -2.26 -1.19
CA LYS A 72 -8.86 -3.58 -0.53
C LYS A 72 -7.91 -4.58 -1.18
N ARG A 73 -7.86 -4.61 -2.52
CA ARG A 73 -6.89 -5.43 -3.27
C ARG A 73 -5.45 -5.06 -2.92
N PHE A 74 -5.17 -3.76 -2.75
CA PHE A 74 -3.84 -3.31 -2.32
C PHE A 74 -3.52 -3.74 -0.88
N ILE A 75 -4.46 -3.68 0.06
CA ILE A 75 -4.28 -4.20 1.42
C ILE A 75 -3.90 -5.69 1.39
N ASP A 76 -4.61 -6.50 0.61
CA ASP A 76 -4.29 -7.93 0.43
C ASP A 76 -2.92 -8.16 -0.19
N TYR A 77 -2.57 -7.34 -1.18
CA TYR A 77 -1.27 -7.41 -1.83
C TYR A 77 -0.14 -7.06 -0.87
N SER A 78 -0.31 -6.02 -0.03
CA SER A 78 0.64 -5.64 1.03
C SER A 78 0.89 -6.78 2.01
N GLU A 79 -0.16 -7.46 2.47
CA GLU A 79 -0.04 -8.59 3.38
C GLU A 79 0.80 -9.73 2.76
N LYS A 80 0.48 -10.10 1.53
CA LYS A 80 1.12 -11.20 0.80
C LYS A 80 2.56 -10.90 0.36
N ASN A 81 2.92 -9.64 0.25
CA ASN A 81 4.22 -9.20 -0.26
C ASN A 81 5.01 -8.42 0.79
N HIS A 82 4.74 -8.69 2.06
CA HIS A 82 5.29 -7.84 3.09
C HIS A 82 6.83 -7.92 3.21
N ASP A 83 7.39 -9.04 2.73
CA ASP A 83 8.78 -9.45 2.79
C ASP A 83 9.49 -9.34 1.43
N TRP A 84 8.95 -8.59 0.47
CA TRP A 84 9.43 -8.55 -0.92
C TRP A 84 10.94 -8.31 -1.06
N PHE A 85 11.52 -7.46 -0.20
CA PHE A 85 12.95 -7.09 -0.21
C PHE A 85 13.87 -8.18 0.35
N MET A 86 13.29 -9.24 0.94
CA MET A 86 14.03 -10.41 1.46
C MET A 86 14.06 -11.57 0.47
N ARG A 87 13.28 -11.49 -0.63
CA ARG A 87 13.20 -12.54 -1.64
C ARG A 87 14.51 -12.55 -2.44
N LYS A 88 15.09 -13.74 -2.63
CA LYS A 88 16.35 -13.94 -3.38
C LYS A 88 16.18 -13.86 -4.90
N GLU A 89 14.95 -13.83 -5.39
CA GLU A 89 14.61 -13.54 -6.80
C GLU A 89 14.37 -12.02 -6.89
N SER A 90 14.98 -11.20 -7.74
CA SER A 90 15.70 -11.43 -9.00
C SER A 90 16.43 -10.13 -9.36
N LEU A 91 17.76 -10.14 -9.36
CA LEU A 91 18.60 -9.22 -10.15
C LEU A 91 19.32 -10.10 -11.19
N GLU A 92 18.53 -10.73 -12.06
CA GLU A 92 18.99 -11.31 -13.33
C GLU A 92 18.21 -10.64 -14.45
#